data_AF-A0AAN7KYX2-F1
#
_entry.id   AF-A0AAN7KYX2-F1
#
_cell.length_a   1.000
_cell.length_b   1.000
_cell.length_c   1.000
_cell.angle_alpha   90.00
_cell.angle_beta   90.00
_cell.angle_gamma   90.00
#
_symmetry.space_group_name_H-M   'P 1'
#
loop_
_entity.id
_entity.type
_entity.pdbx_description
1 polymer ?
#
loop_
_entity_poly.entity_id
_entity_poly.type
_entity_poly.pdbx_seq_one_letter_code
_entity_poly.pdbx_strand_id
1 'polypeptide(L)'
;MDVHHGEGVEDAFHTTERVMTVSFHNFGDFFPVTGDIADIGYAKGKYYSLKVPLDEGVDGDSNHFLFKPIMAKMIEVLKPSVIVLPCGADSLSVDRLGCFNLSIKVHAIVC
;
A
#
# COMPACT_ATOMS: atom_id res chain seq x y z
N MET A 1 5.06 6.31 -2.27
CA MET A 1 3.91 5.49 -1.83
C MET A 1 2.74 6.43 -1.68
N ASP A 2 1.71 6.22 -2.49
CA ASP A 2 0.49 7.03 -2.47
C ASP A 2 -0.22 6.93 -1.11
N VAL A 3 -0.83 8.01 -0.65
CA VAL A 3 -1.63 8.00 0.60
C VAL A 3 -3.00 7.34 0.39
N HIS A 4 -3.48 7.27 -0.85
CA HIS A 4 -4.77 6.68 -1.22
C HIS A 4 -4.64 5.19 -1.53
N HIS A 5 -5.73 4.45 -1.35
CA HIS A 5 -5.81 3.07 -1.79
C HIS A 5 -5.69 2.97 -3.32
N GLY A 6 -4.87 2.04 -3.80
CA GLY A 6 -4.65 1.77 -5.24
C GLY A 6 -5.78 0.98 -5.90
N GLU A 7 -7.02 1.39 -5.70
CA GLU A 7 -8.23 0.63 -6.05
C GLU A 7 -8.29 0.20 -7.51
N GLY A 8 -7.93 1.07 -8.45
CA GLY A 8 -8.02 0.75 -9.88
C GLY A 8 -7.06 -0.37 -10.31
N VAL A 9 -5.87 -0.43 -9.69
CA VAL A 9 -4.91 -1.52 -9.96
C VAL A 9 -5.39 -2.80 -9.29
N GLU A 10 -5.92 -2.70 -8.08
CA GLU A 10 -6.48 -3.84 -7.37
C GLU A 10 -7.66 -4.47 -8.11
N ASP A 11 -8.66 -3.69 -8.50
CA ASP A 11 -9.87 -4.17 -9.18
C ASP A 11 -9.51 -4.89 -10.48
N ALA A 12 -8.52 -4.37 -11.23
CA ALA A 12 -8.06 -4.97 -12.47
C ALA A 12 -7.46 -6.38 -12.28
N PHE A 13 -6.93 -6.69 -11.09
CA PHE A 13 -6.26 -7.97 -10.78
C PHE A 13 -6.95 -8.78 -9.69
N HIS A 14 -8.13 -8.36 -9.26
CA HIS A 14 -8.81 -8.85 -8.06
C HIS A 14 -9.14 -10.36 -8.06
N THR A 15 -9.22 -10.96 -9.26
CA THR A 15 -9.56 -12.38 -9.45
C THR A 15 -8.40 -13.24 -9.96
N THR A 16 -7.18 -12.74 -10.02
CA THR A 16 -6.01 -13.45 -10.55
C THR A 16 -4.90 -13.62 -9.52
N GLU A 17 -4.23 -14.76 -9.55
CA GLU A 17 -3.02 -15.06 -8.76
C GLU A 17 -1.73 -14.61 -9.47
N ARG A 18 -1.83 -14.03 -10.67
CA ARG A 18 -0.66 -13.62 -11.47
C ARG A 18 -0.07 -12.28 -11.04
N VAL A 19 -0.82 -11.49 -10.30
CA VAL A 19 -0.41 -10.16 -9.82
C VAL A 19 -0.82 -10.07 -8.36
N MET A 20 0.13 -9.71 -7.50
CA MET A 20 -0.14 -9.34 -6.11
C MET A 20 -0.24 -7.83 -6.03
N THR A 21 -1.33 -7.31 -5.47
CA THR A 21 -1.41 -5.90 -5.06
C THR A 21 -1.11 -5.76 -3.57
N VAL A 22 -0.25 -4.80 -3.23
CA VAL A 22 0.06 -4.44 -1.84
C VAL A 22 -0.10 -2.94 -1.71
N SER A 23 -0.99 -2.49 -0.83
CA SER A 23 -1.25 -1.07 -0.61
C SER A 23 -1.17 -0.73 0.88
N PHE A 24 -0.42 0.33 1.17
CA PHE A 24 -0.35 1.00 2.47
C PHE A 24 -0.97 2.36 2.26
N HIS A 25 -2.06 2.66 2.94
CA HIS A 25 -2.87 3.86 2.65
C HIS A 25 -3.63 4.30 3.90
N ASN A 26 -4.05 5.57 3.91
CA ASN A 26 -4.95 6.06 4.93
C ASN A 26 -6.34 5.43 4.74
N PHE A 27 -6.96 4.94 5.81
CA PHE A 27 -8.25 4.25 5.75
C PHE A 27 -9.22 4.74 6.82
N GLY A 28 -10.52 4.77 6.51
CA GLY A 28 -11.56 5.37 7.34
C GLY A 28 -12.39 6.36 6.53
N ASP A 29 -12.55 7.59 7.02
CA ASP A 29 -13.23 8.68 6.30
C ASP A 29 -12.27 9.37 5.31
N PHE A 30 -11.66 8.59 4.42
CA PHE A 30 -10.66 9.07 3.47
C PHE A 30 -10.88 8.44 2.10
N PHE A 31 -10.79 9.25 1.05
CA PHE A 31 -10.95 8.76 -0.33
C PHE A 31 -9.91 7.67 -0.62
N PRO A 32 -10.28 6.56 -1.29
CA PRO A 32 -11.58 6.27 -1.89
C PRO A 32 -12.57 5.48 -1.00
N VAL A 33 -12.27 5.28 0.28
CA VAL A 33 -13.08 4.47 1.22
C VAL A 33 -13.14 2.98 0.83
N THR A 34 -12.14 2.53 0.06
CA THR A 34 -11.87 1.11 -0.24
C THR A 34 -10.52 0.71 0.39
N GLY A 35 -10.21 -0.59 0.43
CA GLY A 35 -8.95 -1.07 0.99
C GLY A 35 -9.01 -1.57 2.44
N ASP A 36 -10.18 -2.01 2.89
CA ASP A 36 -10.32 -2.66 4.21
C ASP A 36 -9.39 -3.88 4.32
N ILE A 37 -8.88 -4.14 5.53
CA ILE A 37 -7.99 -5.27 5.82
C ILE A 37 -8.62 -6.65 5.49
N ALA A 38 -9.95 -6.75 5.52
CA ALA A 38 -10.69 -7.97 5.20
C ALA A 38 -10.83 -8.21 3.69
N ASP A 39 -10.59 -7.20 2.85
CA ASP A 39 -10.59 -7.37 1.41
C ASP A 39 -9.27 -8.04 0.99
N ILE A 40 -9.35 -9.30 0.58
CA ILE A 40 -8.17 -10.12 0.27
C ILE A 40 -8.21 -10.67 -1.15
N GLY A 41 -9.01 -10.07 -2.04
CA GLY A 41 -9.26 -10.58 -3.39
C GLY A 41 -10.20 -11.78 -3.45
N TYR A 42 -10.57 -12.20 -4.66
CA TYR A 42 -11.63 -13.18 -4.91
C TYR A 42 -11.20 -14.29 -5.87
N ALA A 43 -11.95 -15.40 -5.87
CA ALA A 43 -11.69 -16.55 -6.75
C ALA A 43 -10.21 -16.99 -6.68
N LYS A 44 -9.50 -17.01 -7.81
CA LYS A 44 -8.07 -17.35 -7.85
C LYS A 44 -7.17 -16.25 -7.27
N GLY A 45 -7.63 -15.01 -7.26
CA GLY A 45 -6.92 -13.87 -6.66
C GLY A 45 -7.10 -13.75 -5.14
N LYS A 46 -7.80 -14.69 -4.50
CA LYS A 46 -7.90 -14.71 -3.04
C LYS A 46 -6.50 -14.88 -2.43
N TYR A 47 -6.16 -14.03 -1.47
CA TYR A 47 -4.84 -13.85 -0.86
C TYR A 47 -3.79 -13.19 -1.77
N TYR A 48 -4.16 -12.71 -2.95
CA TYR A 48 -3.30 -11.94 -3.86
C TYR A 48 -3.56 -10.43 -3.85
N SER A 49 -4.27 -9.97 -2.83
CA SER A 49 -4.41 -8.55 -2.51
C SER A 49 -4.22 -8.38 -1.00
N LEU A 50 -3.28 -7.50 -0.64
CA LEU A 50 -2.93 -7.18 0.74
C LEU A 50 -3.08 -5.68 0.98
N LYS A 51 -3.88 -5.35 1.99
CA LYS A 51 -4.04 -3.97 2.46
C LYS A 51 -3.44 -3.81 3.84
N VAL A 52 -2.78 -2.67 4.00
CA VAL A 52 -2.26 -2.18 5.26
C VAL A 52 -2.96 -0.84 5.49
N PRO A 53 -4.19 -0.84 6.03
CA PRO A 53 -4.86 0.39 6.39
C PRO A 53 -4.09 1.06 7.54
N LEU A 54 -3.87 2.36 7.42
CA LEU A 54 -3.14 3.17 8.37
C LEU A 54 -4.01 4.37 8.79
N ASP A 55 -3.71 4.90 9.97
CA ASP A 55 -4.34 6.11 10.48
C ASP A 55 -3.60 7.39 9.99
N GLU A 56 -4.25 8.54 10.17
CA GLU A 56 -3.63 9.83 9.91
C GLU A 56 -2.38 10.07 10.77
N GLY A 57 -1.43 10.83 10.24
CA GLY A 57 -0.24 11.25 10.98
C GLY A 57 0.86 10.20 11.09
N VAL A 58 0.74 9.05 10.40
CA VAL A 58 1.81 8.04 10.32
C VAL A 58 3.15 8.70 10.04
N ASP A 59 4.10 8.42 10.93
CA ASP A 59 5.46 8.92 10.83
C ASP A 59 6.40 7.93 10.14
N GLY A 60 7.64 8.36 9.95
CA GLY A 60 8.60 7.56 9.22
C GLY A 60 9.05 6.29 9.91
N ASP A 61 9.11 6.29 11.24
CA ASP A 61 9.52 5.12 12.02
C ASP A 61 8.43 4.03 11.97
N SER A 62 7.17 4.43 12.13
CA SER A 62 6.00 3.54 12.01
C SER A 62 5.88 2.96 10.61
N ASN A 63 6.01 3.81 9.58
CA ASN A 63 6.00 3.37 8.19
C ASN A 63 7.14 2.38 7.90
N HIS A 64 8.36 2.66 8.37
CA HIS A 64 9.49 1.76 8.17
C HIS A 64 9.32 0.41 8.89
N PHE A 65 8.80 0.45 10.12
CA PHE A 65 8.55 -0.72 10.94
C PHE A 65 7.54 -1.69 10.30
N LEU A 66 6.54 -1.17 9.59
CA LEU A 66 5.54 -1.98 8.88
C LEU A 66 6.01 -2.40 7.49
N PHE A 67 6.48 -1.44 6.68
CA PHE A 67 6.78 -1.66 5.27
C PHE A 67 7.83 -2.75 5.07
N LYS A 68 8.96 -2.65 5.78
CA LYS A 68 10.12 -3.54 5.57
C LYS A 68 9.79 -5.02 5.81
N PRO A 69 9.25 -5.44 6.98
CA PRO A 69 8.95 -6.86 7.21
C PRO A 69 7.84 -7.38 6.31
N ILE A 70 6.80 -6.58 6.03
CA ILE A 70 5.68 -6.99 5.17
C ILE A 70 6.20 -7.25 3.75
N MET A 71 6.90 -6.28 3.15
CA MET A 71 7.43 -6.44 1.80
C MET A 71 8.48 -7.53 1.70
N ALA A 72 9.36 -7.68 2.70
CA ALA A 72 10.31 -8.78 2.76
C ALA A 72 9.60 -10.14 2.73
N LYS A 73 8.53 -10.31 3.51
CA LYS A 73 7.77 -11.55 3.52
C LYS A 73 7.03 -11.80 2.21
N MET A 74 6.45 -10.76 1.61
CA MET A 74 5.78 -10.88 0.31
C MET A 74 6.75 -11.32 -0.79
N ILE A 75 7.94 -10.72 -0.85
CA ILE A 75 8.98 -11.09 -1.82
C ILE A 75 9.45 -12.54 -1.60
N GLU A 76 9.64 -12.95 -0.34
CA GLU A 76 10.06 -14.31 0.01
C GLU A 76 9.04 -15.37 -0.46
N VAL A 77 7.75 -15.10 -0.22
CA VAL A 77 6.66 -16.05 -0.51
C VAL A 77 6.28 -16.06 -1.98
N LEU A 78 6.06 -14.88 -2.58
CA LEU A 78 5.55 -14.75 -3.94
C LEU A 78 6.64 -14.89 -5.00
N LYS A 79 7.90 -14.61 -4.64
CA LYS A 79 9.07 -14.65 -5.54
C LYS A 79 8.76 -13.97 -6.89
N PRO A 80 8.30 -12.70 -6.89
CA PRO A 80 7.92 -12.03 -8.12
C PRO A 80 9.14 -11.86 -9.03
N SER A 81 8.93 -11.98 -10.34
CA SER A 81 9.97 -11.70 -11.34
C SER A 81 10.10 -10.21 -11.66
N VAL A 82 9.05 -9.44 -11.39
CA VAL A 82 8.97 -8.00 -11.64
C VAL A 82 8.21 -7.34 -10.49
N ILE A 83 8.69 -6.18 -10.07
CA ILE A 83 8.02 -5.31 -9.09
C ILE A 83 7.73 -3.97 -9.78
N VAL A 84 6.49 -3.49 -9.63
CA VAL A 84 6.09 -2.15 -10.04
C VAL A 84 5.75 -1.38 -8.78
N LEU A 85 6.38 -0.22 -8.59
CA LEU A 85 6.19 0.60 -7.40
C LEU A 85 5.73 2.01 -7.78
N PRO A 86 4.43 2.30 -7.63
CA PRO A 86 3.92 3.66 -7.75
C PRO A 86 4.42 4.54 -6.60
N CYS A 87 5.01 5.68 -6.97
CA CYS A 87 5.59 6.65 -6.04
C CYS A 87 4.76 7.92 -5.97
N GLY A 88 3.46 7.79 -5.69
CA GLY A 88 2.61 8.93 -5.30
C GLY A 88 3.23 9.64 -4.11
N ALA A 89 3.37 10.97 -4.18
CA ALA A 89 4.13 11.78 -3.22
C ALA A 89 3.23 12.56 -2.24
N ASP A 90 1.93 12.31 -2.29
CA ASP A 90 0.92 12.89 -1.41
C ASP A 90 0.93 12.31 0.02
N SER A 91 1.71 11.26 0.28
CA SER A 91 2.03 10.81 1.65
C SER A 91 3.04 11.70 2.39
N LEU A 92 3.57 12.74 1.76
CA LEU A 92 4.53 13.67 2.38
C LEU A 92 3.82 14.64 3.34
N SER A 93 4.51 15.04 4.42
CA SER A 93 3.97 15.84 5.53
C SER A 93 3.42 17.24 5.20
N VAL A 94 3.63 17.72 3.97
CA VAL A 94 3.21 19.05 3.50
C VAL A 94 2.26 18.95 2.32
N ASP A 95 1.76 17.76 2.02
CA ASP A 95 0.74 17.59 1.00
C ASP A 95 -0.55 18.31 1.40
N ARG A 96 -1.31 18.78 0.40
CA ARG A 96 -2.54 19.54 0.63
C ARG A 96 -3.77 18.65 0.86
N LEU A 97 -3.71 17.40 0.41
CA LEU A 97 -4.79 16.43 0.45
C LEU A 97 -4.44 15.24 1.35
N GLY A 98 -3.18 14.81 1.33
CA GLY A 98 -2.68 13.75 2.19
C GLY A 98 -2.54 14.17 3.65
N CYS A 99 -2.61 13.16 4.52
CA CYS A 99 -2.64 13.33 5.97
C CYS A 99 -1.53 12.52 6.67
N PHE A 100 -0.55 12.00 5.93
CA PHE A 100 0.63 11.35 6.51
C PHE A 100 1.71 12.36 6.87
N ASN A 101 2.67 11.95 7.68
CA ASN A 101 3.77 12.79 8.16
C ASN A 101 5.14 12.27 7.70
N LEU A 102 5.25 11.88 6.43
CA LEU A 102 6.50 11.36 5.89
C LEU A 102 7.41 12.48 5.40
N SER A 103 8.70 12.36 5.72
CA SER A 103 9.74 13.17 5.09
C SER A 103 10.13 12.60 3.72
N ILE A 104 10.71 13.44 2.86
CA ILE A 104 11.28 13.01 1.57
C ILE A 104 12.28 11.85 1.76
N LYS A 105 13.11 11.92 2.82
CA LYS A 105 14.09 10.88 3.12
C LYS A 105 13.43 9.53 3.38
N VAL A 106 12.34 9.51 4.15
CA VAL A 106 11.61 8.28 4.45
C VAL A 106 10.90 7.76 3.20
N HIS A 107 10.27 8.65 2.44
CA HIS A 107 9.62 8.29 1.19
C HIS A 107 10.59 7.63 0.19
N ALA A 108 11.81 8.16 0.09
CA ALA A 108 12.87 7.62 -0.76
C ALA A 108 13.44 6.26 -0.28
N ILE A 109 13.22 5.86 0.98
CA ILE A 109 13.59 4.50 1.42
C ILE A 109 12.66 3.46 0.79
N VAL A 110 11.44 3.87 0.47
CA VAL A 110 10.45 3.00 -0.17
C VAL A 110 10.62 2.98 -1.69
N CYS A 111 10.84 4.15 -2.32
CA CYS A 111 10.58 4.43 -3.75
C CYS A 111 11.70 4.18 -4.80
#